data_AF-A0A8T3NL95-F1
#
_entry.id   AF-A0A8T3NL95-F1
#
_cell.length_a   1.000
_cell.length_b   1.000
_cell.length_c   1.000
_cell.angle_alpha   90.00
_cell.angle_beta   90.00
_cell.angle_gamma   90.00
#
_symmetry.space_group_name_H-M   'P 1'
#
loop_
_entity.id
_entity.type
_entity.pdbx_description
1 polymer ?
#
loop_
_entity_poly.entity_id
_entity_poly.type
_entity_poly.pdbx_seq_one_letter_code
_entity_poly.pdbx_strand_id
1 'polypeptide(L)'
;MTLEPQPYGRCRETIVKLQTFLDRELSQDEVVTVRYHLEQCPPCEHLFRFEDHWRRLIKVRACTENAPATLREQILAKMRAKT
;
A
#
# COMPACT_ATOMS: atom_id res chain seq x y z
N MET A 1 17.76 -1.32 -35.27
CA MET A 1 16.55 -0.67 -34.72
C MET A 1 16.31 -1.25 -33.35
N THR A 2 16.70 -0.51 -32.31
CA THR A 2 16.57 -0.89 -30.90
C THR A 2 15.09 -0.97 -30.54
N LEU A 3 14.62 -2.15 -30.14
CA LEU A 3 13.31 -2.31 -29.52
C LEU A 3 13.41 -1.74 -28.10
N GLU A 4 13.13 -0.45 -27.95
CA GLU A 4 12.90 0.14 -26.63
C GLU A 4 11.61 -0.48 -26.07
N PRO A 5 11.64 -1.11 -24.88
CA PRO A 5 10.47 -1.78 -24.34
C PRO A 5 9.39 -0.75 -24.04
N GLN A 6 8.28 -0.80 -24.78
CA GLN A 6 7.13 0.04 -24.49
C GLN A 6 6.61 -0.25 -23.06
N PRO A 7 6.23 0.79 -22.29
CA PRO A 7 6.05 0.73 -20.83
C PRO A 7 4.87 -0.13 -20.35
N TYR A 8 4.11 -0.75 -21.26
CA TYR A 8 2.84 -1.43 -20.98
C TYR A 8 2.98 -2.68 -20.09
N GLY A 9 4.13 -3.38 -20.17
CA GLY A 9 4.38 -4.57 -19.33
C GLY A 9 4.42 -4.24 -17.84
N ARG A 10 5.12 -3.16 -17.45
CA ARG A 10 5.30 -2.78 -16.05
C ARG A 10 4.05 -2.18 -15.41
N CYS A 11 3.20 -1.51 -16.19
CA CYS A 11 1.91 -1.01 -15.71
C CYS A 11 0.99 -2.17 -15.30
N ARG A 12 0.87 -3.20 -16.14
CA ARG A 12 0.02 -4.36 -15.85
C ARG A 12 0.49 -5.09 -14.60
N GLU A 13 1.79 -5.34 -14.48
CA GLU A 13 2.37 -5.98 -13.28
C GLU A 13 2.11 -5.16 -12.01
N THR A 14 2.27 -3.84 -12.10
CA THR A 14 2.00 -2.95 -10.97
C THR A 14 0.53 -2.98 -10.57
N ILE A 15 -0.39 -2.93 -11.53
CA ILE A 15 -1.83 -2.98 -11.28
C ILE A 15 -2.22 -4.32 -10.62
N VAL A 16 -1.68 -5.44 -11.09
CA VAL A 16 -1.92 -6.76 -10.48
C VAL A 16 -1.43 -6.80 -9.03
N LYS A 17 -0.30 -6.17 -8.72
CA LYS A 17 0.29 -6.12 -7.37
C LYS A 17 -0.26 -5.01 -6.49
N LEU A 18 -1.12 -4.13 -7.01
CA LEU A 18 -1.52 -2.90 -6.32
C LEU A 18 -2.28 -3.16 -5.02
N GLN A 19 -3.18 -4.15 -5.02
CA GLN A 19 -3.92 -4.53 -3.81
C GLN A 19 -2.97 -5.06 -2.73
N THR A 20 -2.10 -6.01 -3.08
CA THR A 20 -1.10 -6.58 -2.16
C THR A 20 -0.11 -5.52 -1.65
N PHE A 21 0.22 -4.52 -2.48
CA PHE A 21 1.00 -3.36 -2.07
C PHE A 21 0.26 -2.50 -1.02
N LEU A 22 -1.03 -2.21 -1.24
CA LEU A 22 -1.89 -1.47 -0.30
C LEU A 22 -2.06 -2.21 1.03
N ASP A 23 -2.14 -3.54 0.98
CA ASP A 23 -2.25 -4.41 2.15
C ASP A 23 -0.89 -4.66 2.85
N ARG A 24 0.21 -4.19 2.26
CA ARG A 24 1.60 -4.31 2.75
C ARG A 24 2.08 -5.76 2.84
N GLU A 25 1.64 -6.59 1.91
CA GLU A 25 1.94 -8.03 1.87
C GLU A 25 2.98 -8.40 0.80
N LEU A 26 3.54 -7.42 0.10
CA LEU A 26 4.62 -7.64 -0.85
C LEU A 26 5.97 -7.86 -0.16
N SER A 27 6.86 -8.60 -0.82
CA SER A 27 8.27 -8.68 -0.43
C SER A 27 8.97 -7.31 -0.58
N GLN A 28 10.12 -7.15 0.08
CA GLN A 28 10.85 -5.88 0.08
C GLN A 28 11.27 -5.44 -1.34
N ASP A 29 11.75 -6.37 -2.17
CA ASP A 29 12.13 -6.10 -3.56
C ASP A 29 10.93 -5.70 -4.43
N GLU A 30 9.77 -6.32 -4.19
CA GLU A 30 8.53 -5.98 -4.89
C GLU A 30 8.00 -4.61 -4.51
N VAL A 31 8.10 -4.24 -3.22
CA VAL A 31 7.76 -2.89 -2.76
C VAL A 31 8.61 -1.84 -3.45
N VAL A 32 9.92 -2.07 -3.58
CA VAL A 32 10.82 -1.15 -4.31
C VAL A 32 10.41 -1.03 -5.77
N THR A 33 10.13 -2.16 -6.42
CA THR A 33 9.75 -2.21 -7.84
C THR A 33 8.43 -1.47 -8.10
N VAL A 34 7.39 -1.76 -7.32
CA VAL A 34 6.08 -1.11 -7.44
C VAL A 34 6.20 0.39 -7.16
N ARG A 35 6.90 0.77 -6.09
CA ARG A 35 7.10 2.18 -5.73
C ARG A 35 7.80 2.95 -6.84
N TYR A 36 8.88 2.41 -7.37
CA TYR A 36 9.59 3.01 -8.50
C TYR A 36 8.66 3.21 -9.70
N HIS A 37 7.81 2.22 -10.02
CA HIS A 37 6.86 2.38 -11.12
C HIS A 37 5.82 3.48 -10.85
N LEU A 38 5.25 3.54 -9.64
CA LEU A 38 4.29 4.58 -9.27
C LEU A 38 4.90 5.99 -9.38
N GLU A 39 6.18 6.15 -9.02
CA GLU A 39 6.89 7.43 -9.14
C GLU A 39 7.16 7.85 -10.59
N GLN A 40 7.32 6.88 -11.50
CA GLN A 40 7.64 7.12 -12.91
C GLN A 40 6.40 7.09 -13.83
N CYS A 41 5.24 6.68 -13.31
CA CYS A 41 4.04 6.45 -14.11
C CYS A 41 2.82 7.15 -13.48
N PRO A 42 2.57 8.43 -13.84
CA PRO A 42 1.42 9.20 -13.35
C PRO A 42 0.05 8.50 -13.44
N PRO A 43 -0.30 7.73 -14.51
CA PRO A 43 -1.59 7.05 -14.54
C PRO A 43 -1.70 5.93 -13.48
N CYS A 44 -0.64 5.18 -13.23
CA CYS A 44 -0.62 4.16 -12.17
C CYS A 44 -0.60 4.80 -10.77
N GLU A 45 0.12 5.91 -10.60
CA GLU A 45 0.10 6.71 -9.37
C GLU A 45 -1.32 7.20 -9.04
N HIS A 46 -2.04 7.71 -10.03
CA HIS A 46 -3.41 8.20 -9.85
C HIS A 46 -4.36 7.08 -9.41
N LEU A 47 -4.24 5.89 -10.00
CA LEU A 47 -5.01 4.71 -9.58
C LEU A 47 -4.69 4.33 -8.13
N PHE A 48 -3.41 4.25 -7.78
CA PHE A 48 -2.97 3.99 -6.40
C PHE A 48 -3.57 4.99 -5.41
N ARG A 49 -3.47 6.29 -5.70
CA ARG A 49 -3.99 7.35 -4.83
C ARG A 49 -5.50 7.26 -4.66
N PHE A 50 -6.22 6.95 -5.73
CA PHE A 50 -7.66 6.74 -5.67
C PHE A 50 -8.02 5.59 -4.72
N GLU A 51 -7.38 4.43 -4.88
CA GLU A 51 -7.64 3.25 -4.05
C GLU A 51 -7.23 3.46 -2.59
N ASP A 52 -6.07 4.06 -2.32
CA ASP A 52 -5.63 4.40 -0.96
C ASP A 52 -6.61 5.37 -0.28
N HIS A 53 -7.04 6.41 -0.99
CA HIS A 53 -8.02 7.37 -0.50
C HIS A 53 -9.36 6.69 -0.20
N TRP A 54 -9.83 5.83 -1.10
CA TRP A 54 -11.07 5.08 -0.93
C TRP A 54 -11.02 4.15 0.29
N ARG A 55 -9.93 3.38 0.45
CA ARG A 55 -9.70 2.52 1.63
C ARG A 55 -9.70 3.34 2.92
N ARG A 56 -9.06 4.51 2.91
CA ARG A 56 -9.08 5.44 4.06
C ARG A 56 -10.49 5.94 4.37
N LEU A 57 -11.28 6.30 3.36
CA LEU A 57 -12.66 6.73 3.55
C LEU A 57 -13.52 5.62 4.14
N ILE A 58 -13.42 4.38 3.63
CA ILE A 58 -14.13 3.22 4.20
C ILE A 58 -13.75 3.05 5.67
N LYS A 59 -12.45 3.07 6.00
CA LYS A 59 -11.99 2.92 7.38
C LYS A 59 -12.58 3.97 8.31
N VAL A 60 -12.68 5.22 7.86
CA VAL A 60 -13.21 6.32 8.69
C VAL A 60 -14.74 6.30 8.80
N ARG A 61 -15.44 5.87 7.74
CA ARG A 61 -16.91 5.99 7.66
C ARG A 61 -17.66 4.71 8.01
N ALA A 62 -17.11 3.55 7.73
CA ALA A 62 -17.75 2.25 7.94
C ALA A 62 -17.33 1.57 9.25
N CYS A 63 -16.21 1.96 9.84
CA CYS A 63 -15.75 1.40 11.11
C CYS A 63 -16.20 2.29 12.27
N THR A 64 -17.28 1.90 12.94
CA THR A 64 -17.83 2.61 14.11
C THR A 64 -17.24 2.13 15.44
N GLU A 65 -16.53 1.00 15.43
CA GLU A 65 -15.98 0.37 16.62
C GLU A 65 -14.49 0.70 16.73
N ASN A 66 -14.11 1.29 17.87
CA ASN A 66 -12.71 1.51 18.21
C ASN A 66 -12.24 0.37 19.12
N ALA A 67 -10.98 -0.05 18.96
CA ALA A 67 -10.37 -0.99 19.87
C ALA A 67 -10.46 -0.47 21.32
N PRO A 68 -10.80 -1.31 22.31
CA PRO A 68 -10.94 -0.88 23.69
C PRO A 68 -9.62 -0.30 24.23
N ALA A 69 -9.71 0.77 25.03
CA ALA A 69 -8.54 1.48 25.56
C ALA A 69 -7.59 0.55 26.34
N THR A 70 -8.14 -0.41 27.07
CA THR A 70 -7.39 -1.43 27.82
C THR A 70 -6.47 -2.27 26.93
N LEU A 71 -6.91 -2.62 25.71
CA LEU A 71 -6.08 -3.36 24.76
C LEU A 71 -4.91 -2.50 24.27
N ARG A 72 -5.18 -1.22 23.96
CA ARG A 72 -4.15 -0.26 23.57
C ARG A 72 -3.09 -0.08 24.66
N GLU A 73 -3.51 0.07 25.92
CA GLU A 73 -2.60 0.18 27.07
C GLU A 73 -1.70 -1.06 27.22
N GLN A 74 -2.29 -2.26 27.13
CA GLN A 74 -1.54 -3.51 27.21
C GLN A 74 -0.49 -3.63 26.10
N ILE A 75 -0.84 -3.25 24.86
CA ILE A 75 0.11 -3.26 23.73
C ILE A 75 1.27 -2.30 24.01
N LEU A 76 0.97 -1.06 24.42
CA LEU A 76 2.00 -0.05 24.71
C LEU A 76 2.93 -0.47 25.86
N ALA A 77 2.39 -1.08 26.92
CA ALA A 77 3.18 -1.61 28.02
C ALA A 77 4.16 -2.70 27.54
N LYS A 78 3.69 -3.63 26.70
CA LYS A 78 4.54 -4.68 26.10
C LYS A 78 5.62 -4.13 25.18
N MET A 79 5.33 -3.08 24.40
CA MET A 79 6.32 -2.44 23.53
C MET A 79 7.44 -1.77 24.34
N ARG A 80 7.10 -1.11 25.45
CA ARG A 80 8.07 -0.44 26.34
C ARG A 80 8.94 -1.42 27.13
N ALA A 81 8.41 -2.56 27.52
CA ALA A 81 9.15 -3.60 28.25
C ALA A 81 10.17 -4.37 27.39
N LYS A 82 10.14 -4.18 26.05
CA LYS A 82 11.03 -4.86 25.11
C LYS A 82 12.17 -3.97 24.60
N THR A 83 12.42 -2.84 25.28
CA THR A 83 13.63 -2.01 25.17
C THR A 83 14.53 -2.33 26.36
#